data_AF-A0A1V5KF39-F1
#
_entry.id   AF-A0A1V5KF39-F1
#
_cell.length_a   1.000
_cell.length_b   1.000
_cell.length_c   1.000
_cell.angle_alpha   90.00
_cell.angle_beta   90.00
_cell.angle_gamma   90.00
#
_symmetry.space_group_name_H-M   'P 1'
#
loop_
_entity.id
_entity.type
_entity.pdbx_description
1 polymer ?
#
loop_
_entity_poly.entity_id
_entity_poly.type
_entity_poly.pdbx_seq_one_letter_code
_entity_poly.pdbx_strand_id
1 'polypeptide(L)'
;MHLIKDMNMNAVRMSHYPPDAHFLDACDSLGLFVIDELAGWQYPPYDTPVGKKLVAEMIHRDVNHPCIILWANGNEGGFNYELLPDYAAHDPQRRTVIHPWETINGLNTFHYFPWDYGVGTVFHGREVFFPTEVLHGMYDGGLGAGLDDYWNLMVSHPLSAGAFLWVFCDEGVLRRDLGDSMDTRGNMGPDGILGPYREKEGSFYTIRDIWSPIQFDKKIITSRFDGDLTVHNRFDETSLQKCRFACEWVRFDGPFPQLKRHSLAGKVHAPDAPPQGKGTLRLVLPDNWRHYDVLYITAWDPYERLINQWSWNLSTAQQWSARSVQPGATSVVGAEANDRITLSSGDLIVQFDKRTGLLDRIEKNQRTIPLTNGPRWIGVQPDLQELRLFRSSQGQGVEWIYDGPVPCRMQWTMLDSGLCVLEYTYQPPTGAYDLLGITFSFPESLVTGATLLADGPYRVWKNRMRGPLFGLYNKEYNDTVTGESWLYPEFKGYYSRLYAVELQAGAASFSVLSATEDLFLHLFTPKRPKGAANEQTVPLFPQGDLSFLHTITAIDNKSHSAELTGPQGWKSRLQPNRNSKGLSAKLYFVF
;
A
#
# COMPACT_ATOMS: atom_id res chain seq x y z
N MET A 1 22.19 -5.78 4.77
CA MET A 1 21.94 -6.05 6.21
C MET A 1 21.11 -4.97 6.91
N HIS A 2 21.54 -3.71 7.02
CA HIS A 2 20.74 -2.70 7.73
C HIS A 2 19.31 -2.55 7.18
N LEU A 3 19.13 -2.60 5.85
CA LEU A 3 17.80 -2.58 5.22
C LEU A 3 16.89 -3.76 5.63
N ILE A 4 17.46 -4.92 5.96
CA ILE A 4 16.71 -6.08 6.48
C ILE A 4 16.14 -5.71 7.87
N LYS A 5 16.99 -5.14 8.73
CA LYS A 5 16.57 -4.66 10.07
C LYS A 5 15.59 -3.49 9.99
N ASP A 6 15.75 -2.58 9.02
CA ASP A 6 14.84 -1.44 8.81
C ASP A 6 13.40 -1.88 8.43
N MET A 7 13.23 -3.10 7.94
CA MET A 7 11.93 -3.73 7.68
C MET A 7 11.41 -4.57 8.84
N ASN A 8 12.06 -4.50 10.01
CA ASN A 8 11.79 -5.34 11.18
C ASN A 8 11.95 -6.85 10.93
N MET A 9 12.71 -7.24 9.91
CA MET A 9 13.03 -8.65 9.68
C MET A 9 14.07 -9.15 10.70
N ASN A 10 13.97 -10.42 11.06
CA ASN A 10 14.88 -11.08 12.01
C ASN A 10 15.57 -12.33 11.45
N ALA A 11 15.25 -12.78 10.23
CA ALA A 11 15.83 -13.97 9.63
C ALA A 11 16.13 -13.78 8.13
N VAL A 12 17.09 -14.55 7.61
CA VAL A 12 17.44 -14.63 6.19
C VAL A 12 17.72 -16.08 5.80
N ARG A 13 17.22 -16.51 4.64
CA ARG A 13 17.53 -17.82 4.04
C ARG A 13 18.49 -17.60 2.87
N MET A 14 19.52 -18.44 2.77
CA MET A 14 20.59 -18.30 1.77
C MET A 14 20.21 -18.95 0.43
N SER A 15 19.18 -18.42 -0.23
CA SER A 15 18.70 -18.92 -1.53
C SER A 15 19.71 -18.66 -2.66
N HIS A 16 20.33 -19.65 -3.32
CA HIS A 16 20.33 -21.10 -3.01
C HIS A 16 21.75 -21.64 -2.95
N TYR A 17 22.61 -20.99 -2.16
CA TYR A 17 24.01 -21.39 -1.95
C TYR A 17 24.59 -20.71 -0.69
N PRO A 18 25.69 -21.25 -0.13
CA PRO A 18 26.29 -20.69 1.08
C PRO A 18 26.80 -19.27 0.81
N PRO A 19 26.57 -18.31 1.72
CA PRO A 19 26.94 -16.93 1.50
C PRO A 19 28.46 -16.73 1.66
N ASP A 20 28.92 -15.50 1.41
CA ASP A 20 30.25 -15.06 1.81
C ASP A 20 30.40 -15.08 3.33
N ALA A 21 31.56 -15.45 3.87
CA ALA A 21 31.81 -15.51 5.32
C ALA A 21 31.54 -14.15 6.01
N HIS A 22 31.85 -13.04 5.34
CA HIS A 22 31.58 -11.70 5.86
C HIS A 22 30.08 -11.44 6.08
N PHE A 23 29.21 -12.09 5.30
CA PHE A 23 27.76 -11.99 5.48
C PHE A 23 27.33 -12.63 6.81
N LEU A 24 27.89 -13.80 7.15
CA LEU A 24 27.61 -14.49 8.41
C LEU A 24 28.16 -13.72 9.62
N ASP A 25 29.38 -13.17 9.52
CA ASP A 25 29.93 -12.25 10.54
C ASP A 25 28.98 -11.06 10.81
N ALA A 26 28.40 -10.50 9.75
CA ALA A 26 27.45 -9.41 9.87
C ALA A 26 26.12 -9.86 10.49
N CYS A 27 25.62 -11.07 10.18
CA CYS A 27 24.43 -11.64 10.81
C CYS A 27 24.63 -11.86 12.31
N ASP A 28 25.77 -12.41 12.72
CA ASP A 28 26.14 -12.58 14.13
C ASP A 28 26.15 -11.23 14.86
N SER A 29 26.81 -10.23 14.27
CA SER A 29 26.93 -8.90 14.90
C SER A 29 25.60 -8.15 14.96
N LEU A 30 24.70 -8.33 13.99
CA LEU A 30 23.46 -7.57 13.90
C LEU A 30 22.26 -8.26 14.55
N GLY A 31 22.37 -9.55 14.86
CA GLY A 31 21.25 -10.37 15.33
C GLY A 31 20.26 -10.64 14.20
N LEU A 32 20.62 -11.54 13.30
CA LEU A 32 19.77 -12.14 12.28
C LEU A 32 19.91 -13.66 12.34
N PHE A 33 18.79 -14.39 12.31
CA PHE A 33 18.79 -15.84 12.15
C PHE A 33 19.07 -16.20 10.69
N VAL A 34 19.85 -17.26 10.48
CA VAL A 34 20.25 -17.72 9.16
C VAL A 34 19.84 -19.17 8.96
N ILE A 35 19.21 -19.43 7.81
CA ILE A 35 19.13 -20.77 7.21
C ILE A 35 20.24 -20.80 6.15
N ASP A 36 21.31 -21.55 6.42
CA ASP A 36 22.44 -21.67 5.50
C ASP A 36 22.23 -22.90 4.60
N GLU A 37 22.41 -22.74 3.30
CA GLU A 37 21.88 -23.64 2.29
C GLU A 37 22.99 -24.19 1.40
N LEU A 38 23.11 -25.51 1.36
CA LEU A 38 23.96 -26.19 0.39
C LEU A 38 23.47 -25.82 -1.02
N ALA A 39 24.41 -25.47 -1.89
CA ALA A 39 24.09 -25.18 -3.27
C ALA A 39 23.32 -26.34 -3.92
N GLY A 40 22.27 -26.01 -4.69
CA GLY A 40 21.45 -27.01 -5.38
C GLY A 40 20.04 -26.50 -5.60
N TRP A 41 19.57 -26.51 -6.85
CA TRP A 41 18.24 -26.04 -7.20
C TRP A 41 17.64 -26.95 -8.26
N GLN A 42 16.47 -27.52 -7.94
CA GLN A 42 15.74 -28.47 -8.75
C GLN A 42 16.53 -29.76 -9.07
N TYR A 43 15.82 -30.73 -9.64
CA TYR A 43 16.41 -32.01 -10.00
C TYR A 43 17.28 -31.90 -11.27
N PRO A 44 18.45 -32.57 -11.34
CA PRO A 44 19.02 -33.48 -10.33
C PRO A 44 19.84 -32.75 -9.24
N PRO A 45 19.89 -33.31 -8.01
CA PRO A 45 20.79 -32.81 -6.98
C PRO A 45 22.25 -33.11 -7.32
N TYR A 46 23.18 -32.56 -6.53
CA TYR A 46 24.58 -33.02 -6.57
C TYR A 46 24.67 -34.51 -6.26
N ASP A 47 25.54 -35.21 -6.99
CA ASP A 47 25.87 -36.60 -6.69
C ASP A 47 26.47 -36.74 -5.28
N THR A 48 26.38 -37.94 -4.71
CA THR A 48 26.82 -38.17 -3.33
C THR A 48 28.31 -37.90 -3.13
N PRO A 49 29.25 -38.31 -4.02
CA PRO A 49 30.66 -38.00 -3.85
C PRO A 49 30.99 -36.49 -3.83
N VAL A 50 30.34 -35.68 -4.67
CA VAL A 50 30.52 -34.22 -4.69
C VAL A 50 29.80 -33.59 -3.52
N GLY A 51 28.54 -33.96 -3.28
CA GLY A 51 27.71 -33.44 -2.20
C GLY A 51 28.37 -33.61 -0.83
N LYS A 52 29.01 -34.74 -0.56
CA LYS A 52 29.74 -34.96 0.71
C LYS A 52 30.89 -33.97 0.92
N LYS A 53 31.61 -33.63 -0.14
CA LYS A 53 32.70 -32.63 -0.07
C LYS A 53 32.13 -31.25 0.21
N LEU A 54 31.08 -30.87 -0.52
CA LEU A 54 30.44 -29.56 -0.37
C LEU A 54 29.81 -29.38 1.02
N VAL A 55 29.14 -30.40 1.56
CA VAL A 55 28.58 -30.37 2.93
C VAL A 55 29.69 -30.24 3.97
N ALA A 56 30.80 -30.99 3.83
CA ALA A 56 31.93 -30.87 4.73
C ALA A 56 32.56 -29.46 4.67
N GLU A 57 32.79 -28.93 3.47
CA GLU A 57 33.37 -27.59 3.27
C GLU A 57 32.49 -26.47 3.86
N MET A 58 31.17 -26.49 3.58
CA MET A 58 30.21 -25.53 4.12
C MET A 58 30.20 -25.59 5.65
N ILE A 59 30.01 -26.77 6.24
CA ILE A 59 29.90 -26.89 7.70
C ILE A 59 31.23 -26.54 8.38
N HIS A 60 32.37 -27.02 7.89
CA HIS A 60 33.67 -26.70 8.51
C HIS A 60 33.96 -25.21 8.51
N ARG A 61 33.52 -24.49 7.47
CA ARG A 61 33.63 -23.03 7.39
C ARG A 61 32.69 -22.33 8.38
N ASP A 62 31.42 -22.75 8.41
CA ASP A 62 30.34 -21.90 8.93
C ASP A 62 29.79 -22.30 10.31
N VAL A 63 30.08 -23.52 10.80
CA VAL A 63 29.42 -24.12 11.97
C VAL A 63 29.50 -23.31 13.28
N ASN A 64 30.51 -22.46 13.40
CA ASN A 64 30.76 -21.64 14.60
C ASN A 64 29.91 -20.35 14.63
N HIS A 65 29.19 -20.01 13.56
CA HIS A 65 28.33 -18.84 13.53
C HIS A 65 27.04 -19.10 14.34
N PRO A 66 26.79 -18.37 15.46
CA PRO A 66 25.56 -18.51 16.23
C PRO A 66 24.31 -18.05 15.47
N CYS A 67 24.45 -17.22 14.44
CA CYS A 67 23.31 -16.84 13.60
C CYS A 67 22.67 -18.02 12.87
N ILE A 68 23.44 -19.06 12.55
CA ILE A 68 22.92 -20.24 11.85
C ILE A 68 22.07 -21.07 12.79
N ILE A 69 20.78 -21.18 12.48
CA ILE A 69 19.81 -21.94 13.27
C ILE A 69 19.37 -23.24 12.57
N LEU A 70 19.47 -23.30 11.24
CA LEU A 70 19.11 -24.46 10.42
C LEU A 70 20.08 -24.59 9.24
N TRP A 71 20.28 -25.82 8.80
CA TRP A 71 20.91 -26.11 7.51
C TRP A 71 19.83 -26.48 6.49
N ALA A 72 20.00 -26.08 5.23
CA ALA A 72 19.17 -26.51 4.11
C ALA A 72 19.99 -27.34 3.11
N ASN A 73 19.45 -28.48 2.70
CA ASN A 73 20.12 -29.38 1.78
C ASN A 73 19.61 -29.15 0.34
N GLY A 74 19.96 -28.03 -0.29
CA GLY A 74 19.43 -27.65 -1.62
C GLY A 74 17.98 -27.14 -1.59
N ASN A 75 17.38 -26.93 -2.75
CA ASN A 75 16.03 -26.37 -2.93
C ASN A 75 15.21 -27.13 -3.99
N GLU A 76 13.88 -27.25 -3.79
CA GLU A 76 12.90 -27.67 -4.81
C GLU A 76 13.24 -28.98 -5.57
N GLY A 77 13.73 -30.02 -4.88
CA GLY A 77 14.14 -31.28 -5.50
C GLY A 77 15.64 -31.37 -5.83
N GLY A 78 16.39 -30.29 -5.58
CA GLY A 78 17.86 -30.25 -5.61
C GLY A 78 18.54 -30.85 -4.38
N PHE A 79 17.80 -31.61 -3.55
CA PHE A 79 18.28 -32.26 -2.34
C PHE A 79 18.78 -33.68 -2.56
N ASN A 80 19.85 -34.05 -1.85
CA ASN A 80 20.35 -35.43 -1.80
C ASN A 80 20.26 -35.98 -0.37
N TYR A 81 19.34 -36.93 -0.14
CA TYR A 81 19.11 -37.53 1.19
C TYR A 81 20.27 -38.36 1.72
N GLU A 82 21.15 -38.85 0.84
CA GLU A 82 22.34 -39.62 1.25
C GLU A 82 23.37 -38.76 1.98
N LEU A 83 23.23 -37.43 1.94
CA LEU A 83 24.11 -36.47 2.63
C LEU A 83 23.73 -36.21 4.08
N LEU A 84 22.52 -36.61 4.54
CA LEU A 84 22.05 -36.33 5.89
C LEU A 84 23.00 -36.81 7.00
N PRO A 85 23.64 -38.00 6.90
CA PRO A 85 24.64 -38.43 7.88
C PRO A 85 25.86 -37.50 7.96
N ASP A 86 26.25 -36.87 6.84
CA ASP A 86 27.42 -36.00 6.78
C ASP A 86 27.17 -34.67 7.50
N TYR A 87 25.94 -34.11 7.41
CA TYR A 87 25.55 -32.95 8.24
C TYR A 87 25.71 -33.26 9.74
N ALA A 88 25.17 -34.39 10.19
CA ALA A 88 25.24 -34.79 11.59
C ALA A 88 26.65 -35.17 12.05
N ALA A 89 27.52 -35.59 11.13
CA ALA A 89 28.91 -35.92 11.41
C ALA A 89 29.80 -34.67 11.56
N HIS A 90 29.49 -33.61 10.81
CA HIS A 90 30.31 -32.39 10.77
C HIS A 90 29.79 -31.27 11.68
N ASP A 91 28.49 -31.22 12.00
CA ASP A 91 27.93 -30.23 12.94
C ASP A 91 27.86 -30.80 14.38
N PRO A 92 28.73 -30.36 15.31
CA PRO A 92 28.72 -30.83 16.69
C PRO A 92 27.45 -30.42 17.45
N GLN A 93 26.74 -29.39 16.99
CA GLN A 93 25.47 -28.94 17.58
C GLN A 93 24.28 -29.76 17.08
N ARG A 94 24.46 -30.55 16.02
CA ARG A 94 23.42 -31.36 15.38
C ARG A 94 22.17 -30.53 15.05
N ARG A 95 22.36 -29.35 14.48
CA ARG A 95 21.25 -28.49 14.05
C ARG A 95 20.38 -29.24 13.04
N THR A 96 19.10 -28.92 13.02
CA THR A 96 18.15 -29.55 12.10
C THR A 96 18.49 -29.19 10.66
N VAL A 97 18.47 -30.22 9.81
CA VAL A 97 18.58 -30.07 8.35
C VAL A 97 17.17 -30.10 7.76
N ILE A 98 16.83 -29.09 6.98
CA ILE A 98 15.58 -29.00 6.23
C ILE A 98 15.81 -29.28 4.74
N HIS A 99 14.72 -29.64 4.09
CA HIS A 99 14.59 -29.69 2.64
C HIS A 99 13.52 -28.67 2.27
N PRO A 100 13.89 -27.43 1.87
CA PRO A 100 12.95 -26.42 1.39
C PRO A 100 11.95 -27.03 0.42
N TRP A 101 10.66 -26.71 0.59
CA TRP A 101 9.50 -27.29 -0.08
C TRP A 101 8.96 -28.63 0.49
N GLU A 102 9.67 -29.30 1.41
CA GLU A 102 9.25 -30.59 1.97
C GLU A 102 8.75 -30.52 3.43
N THR A 103 8.17 -31.64 3.87
CA THR A 103 7.87 -31.94 5.28
C THR A 103 8.83 -33.00 5.80
N ILE A 104 9.71 -32.63 6.72
CA ILE A 104 10.72 -33.53 7.30
C ILE A 104 10.97 -33.19 8.77
N ASN A 105 11.21 -34.21 9.61
CA ASN A 105 11.54 -34.04 11.03
C ASN A 105 10.53 -33.20 11.84
N GLY A 106 9.25 -33.27 11.48
CA GLY A 106 8.18 -32.49 12.14
C GLY A 106 8.15 -31.01 11.74
N LEU A 107 8.93 -30.62 10.73
CA LEU A 107 8.90 -29.30 10.10
C LEU A 107 8.25 -29.40 8.72
N ASN A 108 7.39 -28.45 8.36
CA ASN A 108 6.83 -28.30 7.02
C ASN A 108 7.26 -26.94 6.45
N THR A 109 7.91 -26.97 5.28
CA THR A 109 8.51 -25.80 4.63
C THR A 109 7.95 -25.51 3.24
N PHE A 110 6.73 -25.97 2.96
CA PHE A 110 6.04 -25.78 1.68
C PHE A 110 6.04 -24.31 1.22
N HIS A 111 6.49 -24.02 -0.01
CA HIS A 111 6.46 -22.64 -0.52
C HIS A 111 5.10 -22.28 -1.07
N TYR A 112 4.85 -20.97 -1.20
CA TYR A 112 3.73 -20.40 -1.94
C TYR A 112 2.40 -21.14 -1.69
N PHE A 113 2.07 -21.35 -0.42
CA PHE A 113 0.78 -21.95 -0.05
C PHE A 113 -0.33 -20.89 -0.17
N PRO A 114 -1.52 -21.22 -0.71
CA PRO A 114 -2.70 -20.36 -0.61
C PRO A 114 -3.09 -20.08 0.84
N TRP A 115 -3.74 -18.94 1.11
CA TRP A 115 -4.07 -18.52 2.47
C TRP A 115 -4.96 -19.53 3.24
N ASP A 116 -5.90 -20.17 2.55
CA ASP A 116 -6.81 -21.19 3.10
C ASP A 116 -6.35 -22.64 2.83
N TYR A 117 -5.06 -22.83 2.53
CA TYR A 117 -4.54 -24.13 2.12
C TYR A 117 -4.51 -25.17 3.24
N GLY A 118 -4.77 -26.42 2.84
CA GLY A 118 -4.36 -27.62 3.57
C GLY A 118 -5.50 -28.28 4.34
N VAL A 119 -5.84 -29.51 3.98
CA VAL A 119 -6.62 -30.41 4.84
C VAL A 119 -5.64 -31.31 5.55
N GLY A 120 -5.46 -31.14 6.86
CA GLY A 120 -4.53 -31.96 7.66
C GLY A 120 -3.05 -31.62 7.49
N THR A 121 -2.70 -30.45 6.93
CA THR A 121 -1.33 -29.96 6.75
C THR A 121 -1.26 -28.45 7.04
N VAL A 122 -0.07 -27.86 7.05
CA VAL A 122 0.16 -26.43 7.35
C VAL A 122 -0.52 -26.08 8.68
N PHE A 123 -1.44 -25.12 8.73
CA PHE A 123 -2.13 -24.70 9.95
C PHE A 123 -3.22 -25.67 10.42
N HIS A 124 -3.56 -26.66 9.59
CA HIS A 124 -4.46 -27.76 9.92
C HIS A 124 -3.70 -29.07 10.21
N GLY A 125 -2.36 -29.03 10.19
CA GLY A 125 -1.47 -30.17 10.42
C GLY A 125 -1.01 -30.31 11.86
N ARG A 126 0.09 -31.06 12.05
CA ARG A 126 0.72 -31.28 13.37
C ARG A 126 2.19 -30.84 13.40
N GLU A 127 2.72 -30.47 12.26
CA GLU A 127 4.09 -30.04 12.04
C GLU A 127 4.25 -28.55 12.39
N VAL A 128 5.44 -28.16 12.82
CA VAL A 128 5.80 -26.74 12.87
C VAL A 128 5.96 -26.26 11.43
N PHE A 129 5.27 -25.17 11.09
CA PHE A 129 5.19 -24.68 9.73
C PHE A 129 5.80 -23.28 9.59
N PHE A 130 6.67 -23.13 8.60
CA PHE A 130 7.10 -21.85 8.06
C PHE A 130 7.47 -22.04 6.58
N PRO A 131 6.90 -21.26 5.65
CA PRO A 131 7.28 -21.36 4.25
C PRO A 131 8.70 -20.81 4.05
N THR A 132 9.57 -21.58 3.39
CA THR A 132 10.90 -21.10 3.00
C THR A 132 10.85 -20.11 1.82
N GLU A 133 9.70 -19.98 1.16
CA GLU A 133 9.34 -18.88 0.26
C GLU A 133 7.81 -18.66 0.29
N VAL A 134 7.37 -17.41 0.40
CA VAL A 134 5.96 -17.02 0.30
C VAL A 134 5.86 -15.63 -0.34
N LEU A 135 4.72 -15.31 -0.95
CA LEU A 135 4.42 -14.01 -1.56
C LEU A 135 5.52 -13.49 -2.52
N HIS A 136 5.37 -13.81 -3.80
CA HIS A 136 6.37 -13.49 -4.81
C HIS A 136 6.30 -12.04 -5.30
N GLY A 137 7.42 -11.31 -5.22
CA GLY A 137 7.52 -9.88 -5.51
C GLY A 137 7.66 -9.46 -6.96
N MET A 138 7.21 -10.28 -7.92
CA MET A 138 7.42 -9.95 -9.35
C MET A 138 6.73 -8.62 -9.68
N TYR A 139 7.50 -7.63 -10.16
CA TYR A 139 7.04 -6.24 -10.37
C TYR A 139 6.32 -5.64 -9.13
N ASP A 140 6.67 -6.14 -7.93
CA ASP A 140 6.09 -5.96 -6.58
C ASP A 140 4.58 -6.24 -6.43
N GLY A 141 4.07 -7.17 -7.22
CA GLY A 141 2.68 -7.61 -7.09
C GLY A 141 2.35 -8.47 -5.86
N GLY A 142 3.30 -8.77 -4.97
CA GLY A 142 3.07 -9.79 -3.93
C GLY A 142 3.66 -9.54 -2.56
N LEU A 143 4.83 -8.92 -2.42
CA LEU A 143 5.59 -8.96 -1.16
C LEU A 143 4.82 -8.39 0.03
N GLY A 144 4.40 -7.12 -0.06
CA GLY A 144 3.54 -6.50 0.93
C GLY A 144 2.04 -6.80 0.71
N ALA A 145 1.68 -7.36 -0.45
CA ALA A 145 0.30 -7.58 -0.86
C ALA A 145 -0.23 -8.94 -0.36
N GLY A 146 -1.18 -8.92 0.57
CA GLY A 146 -1.69 -10.10 1.26
C GLY A 146 -0.90 -10.49 2.51
N LEU A 147 0.26 -9.88 2.75
CA LEU A 147 1.12 -10.18 3.90
C LEU A 147 0.39 -10.01 5.24
N ASP A 148 -0.48 -9.01 5.38
CA ASP A 148 -1.23 -8.78 6.62
C ASP A 148 -2.17 -9.96 6.92
N ASP A 149 -2.85 -10.52 5.91
CA ASP A 149 -3.73 -11.67 6.08
C ASP A 149 -2.95 -12.95 6.41
N TYR A 150 -1.83 -13.20 5.72
CA TYR A 150 -0.94 -14.32 6.05
C TYR A 150 -0.35 -14.18 7.46
N TRP A 151 0.11 -12.99 7.82
CA TRP A 151 0.76 -12.76 9.11
C TRP A 151 -0.23 -12.87 10.27
N ASN A 152 -1.44 -12.35 10.12
CA ASN A 152 -2.50 -12.53 11.13
C ASN A 152 -2.90 -14.00 11.28
N LEU A 153 -2.94 -14.76 10.18
CA LEU A 153 -3.15 -16.21 10.22
C LEU A 153 -2.01 -16.89 10.97
N MET A 154 -0.76 -16.64 10.60
CA MET A 154 0.44 -17.21 11.22
C MET A 154 0.52 -16.93 12.72
N VAL A 155 0.39 -15.67 13.14
CA VAL A 155 0.46 -15.26 14.55
C VAL A 155 -0.63 -15.90 15.41
N SER A 156 -1.78 -16.24 14.82
CA SER A 156 -2.87 -16.92 15.54
C SER A 156 -2.66 -18.43 15.74
N HIS A 157 -1.65 -19.03 15.10
CA HIS A 157 -1.39 -20.47 15.15
C HIS A 157 -0.09 -20.80 15.92
N PRO A 158 -0.15 -21.60 16.99
CA PRO A 158 1.01 -21.88 17.85
C PRO A 158 2.11 -22.71 17.18
N LEU A 159 1.80 -23.40 16.08
CA LEU A 159 2.77 -24.16 15.29
C LEU A 159 3.38 -23.35 14.13
N SER A 160 3.02 -22.08 13.97
CA SER A 160 3.66 -21.21 12.98
C SER A 160 5.00 -20.71 13.49
N ALA A 161 6.05 -20.79 12.65
CA ALA A 161 7.39 -20.30 12.95
C ALA A 161 7.82 -19.11 12.07
N GLY A 162 6.86 -18.39 11.49
CA GLY A 162 7.11 -17.24 10.61
C GLY A 162 7.13 -17.62 9.13
N ALA A 163 7.84 -16.84 8.31
CA ALA A 163 7.90 -16.98 6.86
C ALA A 163 9.10 -16.27 6.23
N PHE A 164 9.48 -16.68 5.03
CA PHE A 164 10.49 -16.01 4.20
C PHE A 164 9.83 -15.47 2.91
N LEU A 165 10.01 -14.19 2.62
CA LEU A 165 9.48 -13.55 1.41
C LEU A 165 10.44 -13.76 0.22
N TRP A 166 9.89 -13.93 -0.98
CA TRP A 166 10.67 -14.00 -2.23
C TRP A 166 10.55 -12.70 -3.03
N VAL A 167 11.58 -11.84 -3.14
CA VAL A 167 12.96 -11.94 -2.59
C VAL A 167 13.47 -10.54 -2.15
N PHE A 168 14.70 -10.45 -1.61
CA PHE A 168 15.22 -9.19 -1.02
C PHE A 168 15.48 -8.06 -2.03
N CYS A 169 16.05 -8.33 -3.20
CA CYS A 169 16.38 -7.32 -4.22
C CYS A 169 16.12 -7.86 -5.62
N ASP A 170 15.77 -6.95 -6.54
CA ASP A 170 15.72 -7.22 -7.97
C ASP A 170 17.11 -7.58 -8.51
N GLU A 171 17.17 -8.65 -9.28
CA GLU A 171 18.35 -9.09 -10.02
C GLU A 171 18.42 -8.39 -11.38
N GLY A 172 18.81 -7.12 -11.34
CA GLY A 172 19.08 -6.32 -12.54
C GLY A 172 20.57 -6.12 -12.79
N VAL A 173 21.02 -6.32 -14.02
CA VAL A 173 22.40 -6.00 -14.45
C VAL A 173 22.39 -4.81 -15.41
N LEU A 174 23.23 -3.81 -15.16
CA LEU A 174 23.42 -2.70 -16.09
C LEU A 174 24.10 -3.19 -17.38
N ARG A 175 23.43 -3.04 -18.51
CA ARG A 175 23.89 -3.51 -19.83
C ARG A 175 24.15 -2.33 -20.76
N ARG A 176 25.43 -2.00 -20.94
CA ARG A 176 25.88 -0.93 -21.86
C ARG A 176 25.54 -1.23 -23.32
N ASP A 177 25.61 -2.50 -23.69
CA ASP A 177 25.25 -2.99 -25.03
C ASP A 177 23.74 -2.89 -25.32
N LEU A 178 22.94 -2.68 -24.27
CA LEU A 178 21.50 -2.41 -24.36
C LEU A 178 21.18 -0.95 -24.05
N GLY A 179 22.11 -0.02 -24.36
CA GLY A 179 21.89 1.41 -24.19
C GLY A 179 21.83 1.85 -22.73
N ASP A 180 22.71 1.30 -21.90
CA ASP A 180 22.77 1.54 -20.45
C ASP A 180 21.45 1.20 -19.71
N SER A 181 20.72 0.19 -20.19
CA SER A 181 19.50 -0.28 -19.53
C SER A 181 19.78 -1.30 -18.45
N MET A 182 18.87 -1.38 -17.48
CA MET A 182 18.88 -2.41 -16.45
C MET A 182 18.18 -3.67 -17.00
N ASP A 183 18.92 -4.75 -17.14
CA ASP A 183 18.43 -6.02 -17.67
C ASP A 183 18.08 -6.96 -16.51
N THR A 184 16.78 -7.13 -16.27
CA THR A 184 16.20 -8.10 -15.32
C THR A 184 15.77 -9.38 -16.03
N ARG A 185 16.23 -9.60 -17.27
CA ARG A 185 15.88 -10.74 -18.11
C ARG A 185 14.36 -10.90 -18.27
N GLY A 186 13.64 -9.80 -18.47
CA GLY A 186 12.17 -9.80 -18.56
C GLY A 186 11.51 -9.89 -17.19
N ASN A 187 10.90 -11.03 -16.87
CA ASN A 187 10.17 -11.28 -15.62
C ASN A 187 10.85 -12.30 -14.69
N MET A 188 12.15 -12.52 -14.89
CA MET A 188 12.93 -13.50 -14.13
C MET A 188 13.78 -12.87 -13.01
N GLY A 189 14.16 -11.59 -13.14
CA GLY A 189 14.91 -10.84 -12.13
C GLY A 189 14.17 -9.74 -11.35
N PRO A 190 12.98 -9.23 -11.73
CA PRO A 190 12.36 -8.11 -11.01
C PRO A 190 11.41 -8.60 -9.91
N ASP A 191 11.93 -9.33 -8.92
CA ASP A 191 11.16 -10.03 -7.88
C ASP A 191 11.32 -9.46 -6.45
N GLY A 192 12.07 -8.37 -6.33
CA GLY A 192 12.59 -7.84 -5.07
C GLY A 192 11.68 -6.88 -4.32
N ILE A 193 11.91 -6.77 -3.01
CA ILE A 193 11.38 -5.67 -2.17
C ILE A 193 12.11 -4.34 -2.45
N LEU A 194 13.26 -4.46 -3.10
CA LEU A 194 14.19 -3.38 -3.38
C LEU A 194 14.66 -3.47 -4.83
N GLY A 195 14.94 -2.33 -5.45
CA GLY A 195 15.59 -2.29 -6.75
C GLY A 195 17.05 -2.80 -6.76
N PRO A 196 17.68 -2.91 -7.94
CA PRO A 196 19.06 -3.39 -8.07
C PRO A 196 20.09 -2.54 -7.31
N TYR A 197 19.81 -1.26 -7.09
CA TYR A 197 20.63 -0.35 -6.27
C TYR A 197 20.03 -0.09 -4.88
N ARG A 198 19.12 -0.96 -4.44
CA ARG A 198 18.41 -0.93 -3.16
C ARG A 198 17.42 0.22 -3.00
N GLU A 199 16.85 0.69 -4.10
CA GLU A 199 15.73 1.62 -4.08
C GLU A 199 14.55 0.99 -3.34
N LYS A 200 13.92 1.73 -2.41
CA LYS A 200 12.85 1.21 -1.55
C LYS A 200 11.51 1.26 -2.25
N GLU A 201 10.88 0.11 -2.40
CA GLU A 201 9.56 -0.02 -3.00
C GLU A 201 8.43 0.15 -1.97
N GLY A 202 7.17 0.20 -2.43
CA GLY A 202 6.01 0.35 -1.56
C GLY A 202 5.88 -0.79 -0.53
N SER A 203 6.19 -2.03 -0.92
CA SER A 203 6.20 -3.18 -0.02
C SER A 203 7.19 -3.08 1.13
N PHE A 204 8.34 -2.39 0.96
CA PHE A 204 9.31 -2.17 2.04
C PHE A 204 8.63 -1.59 3.30
N TYR A 205 7.82 -0.56 3.11
CA TYR A 205 7.13 0.13 4.21
C TYR A 205 5.96 -0.68 4.75
N THR A 206 5.32 -1.48 3.89
CA THR A 206 4.24 -2.39 4.29
C THR A 206 4.78 -3.48 5.22
N ILE A 207 5.88 -4.11 4.81
CA ILE A 207 6.57 -5.16 5.59
C ILE A 207 7.05 -4.58 6.92
N ARG A 208 7.72 -3.42 6.91
CA ARG A 208 8.14 -2.72 8.15
C ARG A 208 6.98 -2.55 9.13
N ASP A 209 5.83 -2.13 8.63
CA ASP A 209 4.66 -1.88 9.46
C ASP A 209 4.02 -3.18 9.99
N ILE A 210 3.86 -4.21 9.15
CA ILE A 210 3.24 -5.49 9.54
C ILE A 210 4.13 -6.28 10.50
N TRP A 211 5.44 -6.35 10.22
CA TRP A 211 6.41 -7.06 11.06
C TRP A 211 6.98 -6.21 12.19
N SER A 212 6.49 -4.99 12.39
CA SER A 212 6.85 -4.19 13.56
C SER A 212 6.58 -4.99 14.84
N PRO A 213 7.58 -5.12 15.74
CA PRO A 213 7.41 -5.75 17.03
C PRO A 213 6.57 -4.90 18.01
N ILE A 214 6.22 -3.68 17.61
CA ILE A 214 5.29 -2.80 18.33
C ILE A 214 4.02 -2.68 17.49
N GLN A 215 2.88 -3.08 18.03
CA GLN A 215 1.58 -2.98 17.36
C GLN A 215 0.57 -2.25 18.25
N PHE A 216 -0.30 -1.46 17.65
CA PHE A 216 -1.36 -0.74 18.36
C PHE A 216 -2.73 -1.38 18.09
N ASP A 217 -3.63 -1.32 19.07
CA ASP A 217 -5.03 -1.61 18.82
C ASP A 217 -5.60 -0.64 17.77
N LYS A 218 -6.49 -1.14 16.90
CA LYS A 218 -7.20 -0.29 15.94
C LYS A 218 -8.08 0.70 16.71
N LYS A 219 -7.71 1.99 16.69
CA LYS A 219 -8.41 3.06 17.40
C LYS A 219 -8.64 4.25 16.48
N ILE A 220 -9.87 4.75 16.46
CA ILE A 220 -10.22 6.07 15.87
C ILE A 220 -10.08 7.09 16.98
N ILE A 221 -9.29 8.14 16.76
CA ILE A 221 -9.16 9.23 17.72
C ILE A 221 -10.37 10.15 17.55
N THR A 222 -11.19 10.24 18.60
CA THR A 222 -12.38 11.11 18.64
C THR A 222 -12.17 12.23 19.65
N SER A 223 -13.07 13.21 19.72
CA SER A 223 -13.02 14.31 20.70
C SER A 223 -12.95 13.86 22.17
N ARG A 224 -13.27 12.59 22.47
CA ARG A 224 -13.19 11.94 23.78
C ARG A 224 -11.86 11.22 24.05
N PHE A 225 -10.87 11.34 23.17
CA PHE A 225 -9.56 10.73 23.37
C PHE A 225 -8.90 11.25 24.65
N ASP A 226 -8.37 10.31 25.42
CA ASP A 226 -7.79 10.48 26.74
C ASP A 226 -6.26 10.50 26.73
N GLY A 227 -5.63 10.29 25.57
CA GLY A 227 -4.19 10.22 25.42
C GLY A 227 -3.63 8.80 25.52
N ASP A 228 -4.45 7.79 25.83
CA ASP A 228 -3.98 6.42 26.03
C ASP A 228 -4.12 5.59 24.74
N LEU A 229 -3.04 4.95 24.32
CA LEU A 229 -3.02 3.97 23.23
C LEU A 229 -2.60 2.60 23.77
N THR A 230 -3.42 1.58 23.57
CA THR A 230 -3.02 0.20 23.88
C THR A 230 -1.96 -0.24 22.89
N VAL A 231 -0.87 -0.79 23.41
CA VAL A 231 0.26 -1.27 22.63
C VAL A 231 0.59 -2.71 23.01
N HIS A 232 0.88 -3.51 21.99
CA HIS A 232 1.34 -4.89 22.10
C HIS A 232 2.83 -4.93 21.83
N ASN A 233 3.55 -5.60 22.72
CA ASN A 233 4.96 -5.89 22.58
C ASN A 233 5.11 -7.30 22.01
N ARG A 234 5.58 -7.41 20.77
CA ARG A 234 5.86 -8.66 20.07
C ARG A 234 7.35 -8.97 20.00
N PHE A 235 8.20 -8.26 20.73
CA PHE A 235 9.58 -8.71 20.94
C PHE A 235 9.60 -9.96 21.80
N ASP A 236 10.52 -10.87 21.51
CA ASP A 236 10.76 -12.07 22.32
C ASP A 236 11.48 -11.76 23.64
N GLU A 237 12.46 -10.84 23.61
CA GLU A 237 13.37 -10.61 24.75
C GLU A 237 13.47 -9.14 25.19
N THR A 238 12.80 -8.21 24.49
CA THR A 238 12.93 -6.77 24.74
C THR A 238 11.65 -6.19 25.33
N SER A 239 11.74 -5.55 26.50
CA SER A 239 10.66 -4.72 27.05
C SER A 239 10.58 -3.38 26.33
N LEU A 240 9.36 -2.86 26.12
CA LEU A 240 9.16 -1.56 25.50
C LEU A 240 9.64 -0.38 26.37
N GLN A 241 9.93 -0.58 27.65
CA GLN A 241 10.58 0.45 28.47
C GLN A 241 12.00 0.79 27.98
N LYS A 242 12.65 -0.14 27.25
CA LYS A 242 13.97 0.06 26.64
C LYS A 242 13.88 0.74 25.27
N CYS A 243 12.69 0.80 24.68
CA CYS A 243 12.46 1.45 23.40
C CYS A 243 12.19 2.94 23.60
N ARG A 244 12.56 3.75 22.61
CA ARG A 244 12.26 5.18 22.60
C ARG A 244 10.98 5.44 21.82
N PHE A 245 10.15 6.34 22.34
CA PHE A 245 8.94 6.80 21.67
C PHE A 245 8.97 8.32 21.52
N ALA A 246 8.40 8.82 20.42
CA ALA A 246 8.11 10.24 20.22
C ALA A 246 6.69 10.39 19.67
N CYS A 247 6.06 11.51 20.00
CA CYS A 247 4.79 11.90 19.38
C CYS A 247 4.90 13.30 18.79
N GLU A 248 4.20 13.52 17.68
CA GLU A 248 4.15 14.79 16.97
C GLU A 248 2.70 15.11 16.60
N TRP A 249 2.24 16.31 16.94
CA TRP A 249 0.94 16.85 16.57
C TRP A 249 1.12 17.77 15.38
N VAL A 250 0.44 17.48 14.26
CA VAL A 250 0.61 18.21 12.99
C VAL A 250 -0.69 18.81 12.53
N ARG A 251 -0.61 20.09 12.12
CA ARG A 251 -1.70 20.85 11.52
C ARG A 251 -1.26 21.37 10.16
N PHE A 252 -2.15 21.31 9.18
CA PHE A 252 -1.92 21.85 7.85
C PHE A 252 -2.78 23.11 7.65
N ASP A 253 -2.14 24.28 7.62
CA ASP A 253 -2.79 25.58 7.50
C ASP A 253 -2.53 26.26 6.15
N GLY A 254 -3.46 27.11 5.73
CA GLY A 254 -3.38 27.87 4.48
C GLY A 254 -4.26 27.31 3.36
N PRO A 255 -4.31 27.99 2.20
CA PRO A 255 -5.04 27.49 1.04
C PRO A 255 -4.28 26.30 0.43
N PHE A 256 -4.98 25.20 0.19
CA PHE A 256 -4.43 24.12 -0.63
C PHE A 256 -4.20 24.64 -2.07
N PRO A 257 -3.05 24.36 -2.71
CA PRO A 257 -2.01 23.38 -2.34
C PRO A 257 -0.85 23.93 -1.50
N GLN A 258 -0.83 25.24 -1.21
CA GLN A 258 0.24 25.93 -0.49
C GLN A 258 0.11 25.78 1.04
N LEU A 259 -0.16 24.56 1.49
CA LEU A 259 -0.31 24.27 2.92
C LEU A 259 1.02 24.38 3.64
N LYS A 260 0.99 25.02 4.81
CA LYS A 260 2.09 25.03 5.77
C LYS A 260 1.88 23.94 6.80
N ARG A 261 2.88 23.07 6.94
CA ARG A 261 2.93 22.06 8.01
C ARG A 261 3.41 22.72 9.30
N HIS A 262 2.55 22.76 10.30
CA HIS A 262 2.88 23.19 11.65
C HIS A 262 2.98 21.97 12.58
N SER A 263 4.16 21.74 13.12
CA SER A 263 4.46 20.60 13.99
C SER A 263 4.67 21.02 15.43
N LEU A 264 4.10 20.26 16.37
CA LEU A 264 4.37 20.34 17.80
C LEU A 264 4.83 18.97 18.30
N ALA A 265 6.08 18.88 18.75
CA ALA A 265 6.56 17.70 19.46
C ALA A 265 5.81 17.56 20.79
N GLY A 266 5.21 16.40 21.04
CA GLY A 266 4.52 16.08 22.28
C GLY A 266 5.40 15.29 23.26
N LYS A 267 4.88 15.11 24.48
CA LYS A 267 5.48 14.23 25.49
C LYS A 267 4.76 12.89 25.49
N VAL A 268 5.52 11.81 25.59
CA VAL A 268 5.03 10.45 25.67
C VAL A 268 5.67 9.72 26.83
N HIS A 269 4.86 8.99 27.58
CA HIS A 269 5.33 8.05 28.59
C HIS A 269 5.39 6.68 27.95
N ALA A 270 6.61 6.12 27.92
CA ALA A 270 6.84 4.78 27.38
C ALA A 270 5.95 3.75 28.10
N PRO A 271 5.45 2.75 27.37
CA PRO A 271 4.54 1.77 27.92
C PRO A 271 5.31 0.77 28.78
N ASP A 272 4.78 0.45 29.96
CA ASP A 272 5.23 -0.72 30.70
C ASP A 272 4.65 -1.99 30.05
N ALA A 273 5.40 -2.53 29.09
CA ALA A 273 5.05 -3.77 28.40
C ALA A 273 6.27 -4.71 28.41
N PRO A 274 6.20 -5.86 29.10
CA PRO A 274 7.23 -6.89 29.03
C PRO A 274 7.24 -7.55 27.64
N PRO A 275 8.29 -8.33 27.28
CA PRO A 275 8.31 -9.11 26.05
C PRO A 275 7.05 -9.98 25.90
N GLN A 276 6.54 -10.10 24.68
CA GLN A 276 5.26 -10.78 24.37
C GLN A 276 4.02 -10.29 25.16
N GLY A 277 4.13 -9.11 25.79
CA GLY A 277 3.10 -8.53 26.65
C GLY A 277 2.33 -7.38 26.00
N LYS A 278 1.55 -6.68 26.81
CA LYS A 278 0.81 -5.47 26.41
C LYS A 278 0.96 -4.39 27.46
N GLY A 279 0.83 -3.14 27.05
CA GLY A 279 0.87 -1.98 27.92
C GLY A 279 0.06 -0.82 27.37
N THR A 280 0.21 0.34 27.99
CA THR A 280 -0.45 1.58 27.56
C THR A 280 0.59 2.64 27.29
N LEU A 281 0.66 3.11 26.05
CA LEU A 281 1.43 4.28 25.66
C LEU A 281 0.59 5.52 26.00
N ARG A 282 1.06 6.33 26.96
CA ARG A 282 0.32 7.52 27.42
C ARG A 282 0.90 8.79 26.83
N LEU A 283 0.08 9.51 26.08
CA LEU A 283 0.40 10.79 25.47
C LEU A 283 -0.04 11.92 26.39
N VAL A 284 0.84 12.90 26.61
CA VAL A 284 0.43 14.17 27.23
C VAL A 284 -0.23 15.02 26.16
N LEU A 285 -1.55 15.17 26.26
CA LEU A 285 -2.35 15.94 25.30
C LEU A 285 -2.08 17.45 25.47
N PRO A 286 -1.68 18.17 24.40
CA PRO A 286 -1.69 19.64 24.40
C PRO A 286 -3.11 20.18 24.64
N ASP A 287 -3.27 21.34 25.28
CA ASP A 287 -4.60 21.92 25.58
C ASP A 287 -5.49 22.06 24.33
N ASN A 288 -4.86 22.40 23.19
CA ASN A 288 -5.51 22.62 21.91
C ASN A 288 -5.40 21.43 20.95
N TRP A 289 -5.09 20.20 21.42
CA TRP A 289 -4.80 19.04 20.56
C TRP A 289 -5.87 18.76 19.49
N ARG A 290 -7.14 19.09 19.76
CA ARG A 290 -8.28 18.95 18.83
C ARG A 290 -8.19 19.86 17.60
N HIS A 291 -7.28 20.83 17.58
CA HIS A 291 -7.03 21.70 16.44
C HIS A 291 -6.00 21.12 15.47
N TYR A 292 -5.29 20.05 15.83
CA TYR A 292 -4.37 19.39 14.91
C TYR A 292 -5.15 18.44 13.99
N ASP A 293 -4.54 18.12 12.85
CA ASP A 293 -5.12 17.28 11.82
C ASP A 293 -4.60 15.84 11.89
N VAL A 294 -3.37 15.66 12.37
CA VAL A 294 -2.69 14.36 12.44
C VAL A 294 -1.88 14.23 13.73
N LEU A 295 -1.95 13.06 14.36
CA LEU A 295 -1.00 12.62 15.37
C LEU A 295 -0.06 11.59 14.74
N TYR A 296 1.24 11.82 14.83
CA TYR A 296 2.26 10.80 14.53
C TYR A 296 2.85 10.23 15.81
N ILE A 297 3.06 8.91 15.83
CA ILE A 297 3.87 8.21 16.84
C ILE A 297 5.03 7.55 16.13
N THR A 298 6.24 7.73 16.65
CA THR A 298 7.45 7.07 16.14
C THR A 298 8.11 6.28 17.25
N ALA A 299 8.57 5.06 16.95
CA ALA A 299 9.27 4.21 17.89
C ALA A 299 10.63 3.77 17.37
N TRP A 300 11.60 3.67 18.27
CA TRP A 300 12.95 3.17 18.01
C TRP A 300 13.30 2.06 18.99
N ASP A 301 14.09 1.10 18.53
CA ASP A 301 14.60 0.02 19.35
C ASP A 301 15.68 0.53 20.35
N PRO A 302 16.16 -0.32 21.28
CA PRO A 302 17.21 0.06 22.24
C PRO A 302 18.56 0.44 21.60
N TYR A 303 18.74 0.21 20.31
CA TYR A 303 19.92 0.56 19.53
C TYR A 303 19.68 1.79 18.63
N GLU A 304 18.62 2.56 18.91
CA GLU A 304 18.20 3.76 18.17
C GLU A 304 17.86 3.51 16.70
N ARG A 305 17.55 2.27 16.32
CA ARG A 305 17.04 1.97 14.98
C ARG A 305 15.54 2.23 14.92
N LEU A 306 15.10 2.87 13.84
CA LEU A 306 13.67 3.14 13.62
C LEU A 306 12.92 1.81 13.49
N ILE A 307 11.97 1.56 14.38
CA ILE A 307 11.05 0.43 14.26
C ILE A 307 9.98 0.78 13.23
N ASN A 308 9.23 1.85 13.49
CA ASN A 308 8.22 2.35 12.58
C ASN A 308 7.71 3.74 13.01
N GLN A 309 6.90 4.34 12.14
CA GLN A 309 6.06 5.48 12.44
C GLN A 309 4.60 5.16 12.07
N TRP A 310 3.64 5.67 12.84
CA TRP A 310 2.21 5.52 12.61
C TRP A 310 1.54 6.89 12.61
N SER A 311 0.41 7.02 11.92
CA SER A 311 -0.38 8.25 11.85
C SER A 311 -1.85 8.01 12.18
N TRP A 312 -2.46 8.92 12.94
CA TRP A 312 -3.89 8.98 13.20
C TRP A 312 -4.45 10.33 12.77
N ASN A 313 -5.45 10.31 11.89
CA ASN A 313 -6.22 11.50 11.54
C ASN A 313 -7.05 11.95 12.76
N LEU A 314 -6.99 13.24 13.07
CA LEU A 314 -7.71 13.89 14.17
C LEU A 314 -8.88 14.72 13.64
N SER A 315 -8.69 15.37 12.49
CA SER A 315 -9.74 16.07 11.76
C SER A 315 -10.36 15.13 10.71
N THR A 316 -11.66 15.25 10.48
CA THR A 316 -12.33 14.61 9.34
C THR A 316 -12.05 15.35 8.03
N ALA A 317 -12.18 14.69 6.88
CA ALA A 317 -12.12 15.26 5.54
C ALA A 317 -13.12 16.41 5.40
N GLN A 318 -14.33 16.23 5.95
CA GLN A 318 -15.34 17.28 6.01
C GLN A 318 -14.90 18.48 6.85
N GLN A 319 -14.38 18.26 8.06
CA GLN A 319 -13.90 19.33 8.93
C GLN A 319 -12.72 20.07 8.32
N TRP A 320 -11.82 19.33 7.66
CA TRP A 320 -10.65 19.91 7.02
C TRP A 320 -11.03 20.73 5.79
N SER A 321 -11.78 20.15 4.84
CA SER A 321 -12.20 20.84 3.62
C SER A 321 -13.08 22.08 3.90
N ALA A 322 -13.93 22.04 4.93
CA ALA A 322 -14.75 23.18 5.32
C ALA A 322 -13.93 24.40 5.79
N ARG A 323 -12.69 24.20 6.28
CA ARG A 323 -11.77 25.29 6.66
C ARG A 323 -10.94 25.77 5.46
N SER A 324 -10.66 24.87 4.52
CA SER A 324 -9.86 25.15 3.32
C SER A 324 -10.66 25.85 2.23
N VAL A 325 -11.97 25.64 2.20
CA VAL A 325 -12.90 26.30 1.28
C VAL A 325 -13.31 27.66 1.83
N GLN A 326 -12.99 28.74 1.10
CA GLN A 326 -13.39 30.09 1.47
C GLN A 326 -14.69 30.51 0.76
N PRO A 327 -15.65 31.15 1.46
CA PRO A 327 -16.79 31.78 0.81
C PRO A 327 -16.35 33.06 0.10
N GLY A 328 -16.48 33.09 -1.22
CA GLY A 328 -16.41 34.29 -2.05
C GLY A 328 -17.80 34.94 -2.25
N ALA A 329 -17.81 36.18 -2.74
CA ALA A 329 -19.01 36.94 -3.08
C ALA A 329 -19.01 37.28 -4.58
N THR A 330 -19.52 36.36 -5.38
CA THR A 330 -19.75 36.52 -6.82
C THR A 330 -21.16 36.04 -7.16
N SER A 331 -21.79 36.62 -8.18
CA SER A 331 -23.08 36.12 -8.67
C SER A 331 -22.85 35.00 -9.69
N VAL A 332 -23.40 33.81 -9.45
CA VAL A 332 -23.39 32.74 -10.45
C VAL A 332 -24.55 32.90 -11.42
N VAL A 333 -24.24 32.76 -12.70
CA VAL A 333 -25.22 32.75 -13.79
C VAL A 333 -25.22 31.38 -14.45
N GLY A 334 -26.36 30.70 -14.39
CA GLY A 334 -26.65 29.52 -15.20
C GLY A 334 -27.40 29.92 -16.46
N ALA A 335 -26.94 29.42 -17.61
CA ALA A 335 -27.59 29.60 -18.89
C ALA A 335 -27.83 28.23 -19.54
N GLU A 336 -28.99 28.07 -20.16
CA GLU A 336 -29.39 26.84 -20.83
C GLU A 336 -29.56 27.10 -22.33
N ALA A 337 -28.92 26.28 -23.15
CA ALA A 337 -29.07 26.20 -24.60
C ALA A 337 -29.64 24.82 -24.98
N ASN A 338 -29.89 24.61 -26.28
CA ASN A 338 -30.54 23.38 -26.75
C ASN A 338 -29.77 22.10 -26.35
N ASP A 339 -28.44 22.12 -26.48
CA ASP A 339 -27.55 20.97 -26.25
C ASP A 339 -26.61 21.15 -25.04
N ARG A 340 -26.60 22.32 -24.40
CA ARG A 340 -25.62 22.68 -23.37
C ARG A 340 -26.23 23.39 -22.16
N ILE A 341 -25.65 23.17 -20.99
CA ILE A 341 -25.86 24.02 -19.81
C ILE A 341 -24.51 24.64 -19.44
N THR A 342 -24.50 25.94 -19.18
CA THR A 342 -23.30 26.71 -18.81
C THR A 342 -23.50 27.35 -17.45
N LEU A 343 -22.55 27.16 -16.55
CA LEU A 343 -22.43 27.88 -15.28
C LEU A 343 -21.25 28.84 -15.37
N SER A 344 -21.46 30.11 -15.02
CA SER A 344 -20.41 31.13 -15.07
C SER A 344 -20.34 31.94 -13.77
N SER A 345 -19.13 32.19 -13.31
CA SER A 345 -18.83 33.10 -12.19
C SER A 345 -17.51 33.83 -12.43
N GLY A 346 -17.58 35.16 -12.60
CA GLY A 346 -16.43 35.96 -12.99
C GLY A 346 -15.85 35.50 -14.33
N ASP A 347 -14.59 35.08 -14.31
CA ASP A 347 -13.83 34.53 -15.44
C ASP A 347 -13.88 32.99 -15.53
N LEU A 348 -14.57 32.30 -14.62
CA LEU A 348 -14.77 30.85 -14.66
C LEU A 348 -16.04 30.52 -15.43
N ILE A 349 -15.92 29.61 -16.40
CA ILE A 349 -17.01 29.05 -17.19
C ILE A 349 -16.90 27.52 -17.11
N VAL A 350 -18.01 26.86 -16.76
CA VAL A 350 -18.13 25.40 -16.77
C VAL A 350 -19.35 25.01 -17.60
N GLN A 351 -19.13 24.20 -18.63
CA GLN A 351 -20.14 23.81 -19.60
C GLN A 351 -20.34 22.30 -19.63
N PHE A 352 -21.60 21.87 -19.70
CA PHE A 352 -22.02 20.48 -19.72
C PHE A 352 -22.75 20.16 -21.03
N ASP A 353 -22.52 18.96 -21.56
CA ASP A 353 -23.30 18.37 -22.64
C ASP A 353 -24.61 17.79 -22.08
N LYS A 354 -25.77 18.27 -22.55
CA LYS A 354 -27.08 17.80 -22.05
C LYS A 354 -27.41 16.36 -22.44
N ARG A 355 -26.83 15.84 -23.52
CA ARG A 355 -27.12 14.49 -24.02
C ARG A 355 -26.33 13.42 -23.27
N THR A 356 -25.07 13.72 -22.95
CA THR A 356 -24.14 12.76 -22.32
C THR A 356 -23.97 13.01 -20.83
N GLY A 357 -24.29 14.22 -20.36
CA GLY A 357 -24.05 14.63 -18.98
C GLY A 357 -22.58 14.83 -18.63
N LEU A 358 -21.70 14.94 -19.63
CA LEU A 358 -20.27 15.11 -19.42
C LEU A 358 -19.87 16.58 -19.44
N LEU A 359 -18.79 16.90 -18.73
CA LEU A 359 -18.06 18.16 -18.85
C LEU A 359 -17.57 18.31 -20.29
N ASP A 360 -17.96 19.42 -20.90
CA ASP A 360 -17.59 19.80 -22.25
C ASP A 360 -16.41 20.77 -22.27
N ARG A 361 -16.48 21.78 -21.39
CA ARG A 361 -15.49 22.85 -21.32
C ARG A 361 -15.42 23.39 -19.91
N ILE A 362 -14.19 23.57 -19.44
CA ILE A 362 -13.87 24.40 -18.28
C ILE A 362 -12.89 25.45 -18.76
N GLU A 363 -13.20 26.72 -18.51
CA GLU A 363 -12.35 27.85 -18.84
C GLU A 363 -12.21 28.78 -17.64
N LYS A 364 -10.97 29.17 -17.33
CA LYS A 364 -10.63 30.14 -16.30
C LYS A 364 -9.62 31.14 -16.88
N ASN A 365 -9.83 32.44 -16.71
CA ASN A 365 -8.96 33.48 -17.27
C ASN A 365 -8.65 33.29 -18.78
N GLN A 366 -9.65 32.93 -19.58
CA GLN A 366 -9.51 32.63 -21.02
C GLN A 366 -8.59 31.44 -21.35
N ARG A 367 -8.35 30.55 -20.39
CA ARG A 367 -7.56 29.33 -20.56
C ARG A 367 -8.40 28.10 -20.27
N THR A 368 -8.32 27.13 -21.17
CA THR A 368 -9.01 25.85 -21.01
C THR A 368 -8.32 24.97 -19.98
N ILE A 369 -9.10 24.40 -19.07
CA ILE A 369 -8.68 23.32 -18.18
C ILE A 369 -9.24 22.02 -18.78
N PRO A 370 -8.40 21.13 -19.34
CA PRO A 370 -8.84 19.98 -20.13
C PRO A 370 -9.29 18.78 -19.28
N LEU A 371 -10.03 19.04 -18.20
CA LEU A 371 -10.75 18.03 -17.43
C LEU A 371 -12.05 17.69 -18.18
N THR A 372 -12.09 16.52 -18.80
CA THR A 372 -13.14 16.15 -19.76
C THR A 372 -13.65 14.74 -19.47
N ASN A 373 -14.62 14.27 -20.28
CA ASN A 373 -15.08 12.88 -20.28
C ASN A 373 -15.46 12.37 -18.87
N GLY A 374 -16.06 13.26 -18.08
CA GLY A 374 -16.49 13.01 -16.72
C GLY A 374 -17.48 14.08 -16.29
N PRO A 375 -18.18 13.89 -15.16
CA PRO A 375 -18.13 12.71 -14.31
C PRO A 375 -18.79 11.49 -14.98
N ARG A 376 -18.11 10.33 -14.93
CA ARG A 376 -18.64 9.02 -15.37
C ARG A 376 -18.67 8.05 -14.20
N TRP A 377 -19.76 7.31 -14.06
CA TRP A 377 -19.89 6.27 -13.04
C TRP A 377 -18.93 5.09 -13.28
N ILE A 378 -18.46 4.49 -12.19
CA ILE A 378 -17.72 3.23 -12.18
C ILE A 378 -18.48 2.20 -11.35
N GLY A 379 -18.62 1.00 -11.91
CA GLY A 379 -19.28 -0.16 -11.27
C GLY A 379 -20.81 -0.12 -11.28
N VAL A 380 -21.40 0.99 -11.72
CA VAL A 380 -22.84 1.13 -12.02
C VAL A 380 -23.03 1.87 -13.33
N GLN A 381 -24.17 1.65 -13.99
CA GLN A 381 -24.50 2.27 -15.27
C GLN A 381 -25.97 2.72 -15.27
N PRO A 382 -26.29 3.84 -14.60
CA PRO A 382 -27.65 4.40 -14.61
C PRO A 382 -27.96 5.05 -15.98
N ASP A 383 -29.24 5.08 -16.34
CA ASP A 383 -29.70 5.67 -17.61
C ASP A 383 -30.00 7.16 -17.41
N LEU A 384 -29.16 8.01 -17.98
CA LEU A 384 -29.36 9.46 -17.95
C LEU A 384 -30.59 9.85 -18.78
N GLN A 385 -31.57 10.51 -18.15
CA GLN A 385 -32.77 11.02 -18.82
C GLN A 385 -32.67 12.50 -19.14
N GLU A 386 -32.22 13.29 -18.17
CA GLU A 386 -32.23 14.75 -18.26
C GLU A 386 -31.06 15.34 -17.47
N LEU A 387 -30.47 16.41 -18.00
CA LEU A 387 -29.69 17.36 -17.21
C LEU A 387 -30.56 18.58 -16.95
N ARG A 388 -30.74 18.92 -15.68
CA ARG A 388 -31.57 20.05 -15.27
C ARG A 388 -30.72 21.14 -14.64
N LEU A 389 -30.86 22.37 -15.14
CA LEU A 389 -30.35 23.55 -14.44
C LEU A 389 -31.23 23.82 -13.21
N PHE A 390 -30.62 24.01 -12.05
CA PHE A 390 -31.32 24.36 -10.83
C PHE A 390 -30.65 25.53 -10.10
N ARG A 391 -31.43 26.21 -9.27
CA ARG A 391 -30.93 27.23 -8.36
C ARG A 391 -31.01 26.73 -6.92
N SER A 392 -29.91 26.85 -6.19
CA SER A 392 -29.86 26.58 -4.75
C SER A 392 -29.83 27.89 -3.96
N SER A 393 -29.87 27.78 -2.63
CA SER A 393 -29.65 28.93 -1.75
C SER A 393 -28.21 29.45 -1.73
N GLN A 394 -27.26 28.70 -2.31
CA GLN A 394 -25.82 29.00 -2.25
C GLN A 394 -25.18 29.18 -3.63
N GLY A 395 -25.96 29.14 -4.72
CA GLY A 395 -25.47 29.26 -6.09
C GLY A 395 -26.41 28.63 -7.12
N GLN A 396 -25.87 28.25 -8.28
CA GLN A 396 -26.60 27.53 -9.32
C GLN A 396 -25.88 26.24 -9.71
N GLY A 397 -26.61 25.26 -10.18
CA GLY A 397 -26.04 23.95 -10.48
C GLY A 397 -26.77 23.18 -11.56
N VAL A 398 -26.19 22.04 -11.90
CA VAL A 398 -26.73 21.06 -12.83
C VAL A 398 -27.00 19.78 -12.07
N GLU A 399 -28.20 19.23 -12.20
CA GLU A 399 -28.60 17.95 -11.63
C GLU A 399 -28.80 16.92 -12.74
N TRP A 400 -28.25 15.73 -12.55
CA TRP A 400 -28.49 14.59 -13.42
C TRP A 400 -29.72 13.84 -12.91
N ILE A 401 -30.73 13.75 -13.76
CA ILE A 401 -31.92 12.94 -13.52
C ILE A 401 -31.69 11.57 -14.18
N TYR A 402 -31.51 10.56 -13.35
CA TYR A 402 -31.35 9.18 -13.79
C TYR A 402 -32.67 8.42 -13.67
N ASP A 403 -32.88 7.49 -14.59
CA ASP A 403 -33.84 6.40 -14.46
C ASP A 403 -33.09 5.06 -14.39
N GLY A 404 -33.82 4.00 -14.06
CA GLY A 404 -33.32 2.65 -14.00
C GLY A 404 -33.26 2.06 -12.59
N PRO A 405 -32.82 0.81 -12.48
CA PRO A 405 -32.95 0.02 -11.26
C PRO A 405 -31.97 0.42 -10.15
N VAL A 406 -30.96 1.23 -10.46
CA VAL A 406 -29.95 1.68 -9.50
C VAL A 406 -30.28 3.12 -9.08
N PRO A 407 -30.67 3.36 -7.81
CA PRO A 407 -30.87 4.71 -7.31
C PRO A 407 -29.56 5.48 -7.38
N CYS A 408 -29.53 6.54 -8.18
CA CYS A 408 -28.39 7.41 -8.39
C CYS A 408 -28.83 8.87 -8.33
N ARG A 409 -28.01 9.72 -7.74
CA ARG A 409 -28.14 11.17 -7.75
C ARG A 409 -26.78 11.79 -7.96
N MET A 410 -26.69 12.78 -8.82
CA MET A 410 -25.49 13.57 -9.04
C MET A 410 -25.87 15.03 -9.24
N GLN A 411 -25.12 15.93 -8.62
CA GLN A 411 -25.31 17.36 -8.71
C GLN A 411 -23.96 18.06 -8.77
N TRP A 412 -23.83 19.02 -9.69
CA TRP A 412 -22.69 19.92 -9.79
C TRP A 412 -23.17 21.33 -9.50
N THR A 413 -22.75 21.90 -8.38
CA THR A 413 -23.13 23.25 -7.97
C THR A 413 -21.94 24.18 -8.10
N MET A 414 -22.08 25.26 -8.86
CA MET A 414 -21.18 26.40 -8.74
C MET A 414 -21.75 27.31 -7.65
N LEU A 415 -21.05 27.38 -6.52
CA LEU A 415 -21.43 28.26 -5.41
C LEU A 415 -21.23 29.71 -5.81
N ASP A 416 -21.91 30.63 -5.13
CA ASP A 416 -21.72 32.08 -5.26
C ASP A 416 -20.27 32.52 -4.98
N SER A 417 -19.43 31.64 -4.44
CA SER A 417 -17.98 31.86 -4.33
C SER A 417 -17.19 31.63 -5.63
N GLY A 418 -17.82 31.08 -6.67
CA GLY A 418 -17.16 30.54 -7.86
C GLY A 418 -16.62 29.12 -7.67
N LEU A 419 -16.68 28.57 -6.46
CA LEU A 419 -16.25 27.19 -6.18
C LEU A 419 -17.22 26.18 -6.78
N CYS A 420 -16.69 25.15 -7.44
CA CYS A 420 -17.48 24.07 -8.01
C CYS A 420 -17.56 22.89 -7.05
N VAL A 421 -18.76 22.34 -6.85
CA VAL A 421 -19.02 21.25 -5.90
C VAL A 421 -19.74 20.12 -6.61
N LEU A 422 -19.13 18.95 -6.65
CA LEU A 422 -19.76 17.73 -7.14
C LEU A 422 -20.21 16.89 -5.95
N GLU A 423 -21.52 16.66 -5.85
CA GLU A 423 -22.13 15.78 -4.86
C GLU A 423 -22.82 14.64 -5.59
N TYR A 424 -22.55 13.41 -5.15
CA TYR A 424 -23.23 12.24 -5.69
C TYR A 424 -23.57 11.21 -4.63
N THR A 425 -24.62 10.45 -4.88
CA THR A 425 -25.06 9.32 -4.06
C THR A 425 -25.59 8.23 -4.96
N TYR A 426 -25.29 6.98 -4.64
CA TYR A 426 -25.74 5.84 -5.41
C TYR A 426 -25.79 4.57 -4.55
N GLN A 427 -26.64 3.63 -4.94
CA GLN A 427 -26.82 2.38 -4.21
C GLN A 427 -26.58 1.20 -5.15
N PRO A 428 -25.32 0.73 -5.27
CA PRO A 428 -25.02 -0.44 -6.09
C PRO A 428 -25.87 -1.65 -5.67
N PRO A 429 -26.33 -2.48 -6.63
CA PRO A 429 -27.01 -3.74 -6.33
C PRO A 429 -26.20 -4.67 -5.41
N THR A 430 -26.85 -5.72 -4.92
CA THR A 430 -26.13 -6.79 -4.22
C THR A 430 -25.13 -7.44 -5.18
N GLY A 431 -23.85 -7.47 -4.80
CA GLY A 431 -22.81 -7.97 -5.69
C GLY A 431 -21.39 -7.83 -5.13
N ALA A 432 -20.44 -8.25 -5.96
CA ALA A 432 -19.01 -8.12 -5.70
C ALA A 432 -18.40 -7.19 -6.75
N TYR A 433 -17.64 -6.19 -6.31
CA TYR A 433 -17.17 -5.09 -7.13
C TYR A 433 -15.65 -4.93 -7.03
N ASP A 434 -15.01 -4.78 -8.18
CA ASP A 434 -13.59 -4.42 -8.28
C ASP A 434 -13.41 -2.92 -8.02
N LEU A 435 -14.22 -2.10 -8.67
CA LEU A 435 -14.17 -0.64 -8.62
C LEU A 435 -15.57 -0.05 -8.47
N LEU A 436 -15.69 1.00 -7.66
CA LEU A 436 -16.90 1.81 -7.49
C LEU A 436 -16.49 3.27 -7.32
N GLY A 437 -17.18 4.18 -8.01
CA GLY A 437 -16.93 5.62 -7.85
C GLY A 437 -17.23 6.41 -9.11
N ILE A 438 -16.45 7.45 -9.37
CA ILE A 438 -16.51 8.26 -10.59
C ILE A 438 -15.14 8.52 -11.20
N THR A 439 -15.09 8.82 -12.50
CA THR A 439 -13.85 9.18 -13.21
C THR A 439 -14.01 10.33 -14.19
N PHE A 440 -12.87 10.95 -14.48
CA PHE A 440 -12.65 11.98 -15.49
C PHE A 440 -11.46 11.59 -16.36
N SER A 441 -11.30 12.26 -17.51
CA SER A 441 -10.08 12.21 -18.32
C SER A 441 -9.32 13.53 -18.23
N PHE A 442 -7.99 13.44 -18.27
CA PHE A 442 -7.08 14.57 -18.28
C PHE A 442 -5.82 14.23 -19.08
N PRO A 443 -5.33 15.11 -19.96
CA PRO A 443 -4.15 14.83 -20.78
C PRO A 443 -2.89 14.72 -19.93
N GLU A 444 -2.41 13.49 -19.76
CA GLU A 444 -1.21 13.19 -18.97
C GLU A 444 0.03 13.96 -19.44
N SER A 445 0.14 14.25 -20.75
CA SER A 445 1.27 14.99 -21.33
C SER A 445 1.43 16.42 -20.82
N LEU A 446 0.43 16.99 -20.14
CA LEU A 446 0.52 18.30 -19.50
C LEU A 446 1.00 18.24 -18.05
N VAL A 447 1.04 17.05 -17.45
CA VAL A 447 1.28 16.88 -16.01
C VAL A 447 2.77 16.92 -15.71
N THR A 448 3.14 17.74 -14.72
CA THR A 448 4.51 17.83 -14.20
C THR A 448 4.63 17.30 -12.78
N GLY A 449 3.52 17.14 -12.07
CA GLY A 449 3.50 16.66 -10.69
C GLY A 449 2.11 16.71 -10.05
N ALA A 450 2.07 16.43 -8.74
CA ALA A 450 0.86 16.51 -7.94
C ALA A 450 1.17 16.78 -6.47
N THR A 451 0.36 17.62 -5.84
CA THR A 451 0.36 17.78 -4.37
C THR A 451 -0.77 16.94 -3.80
N LEU A 452 -0.50 16.05 -2.84
CA LEU A 452 -1.48 15.18 -2.19
C LEU A 452 -1.58 15.49 -0.70
N LEU A 453 -2.80 15.58 -0.18
CA LEU A 453 -3.08 15.40 1.24
C LEU A 453 -3.89 14.10 1.38
N ALA A 454 -3.19 13.00 1.65
CA ALA A 454 -3.71 11.63 1.60
C ALA A 454 -2.74 10.68 2.33
N ASP A 455 -3.02 9.38 2.30
CA ASP A 455 -1.98 8.38 2.58
C ASP A 455 -0.96 8.33 1.45
N GLY A 456 0.33 8.33 1.81
CA GLY A 456 1.39 8.28 0.82
C GLY A 456 2.79 8.12 1.43
N PRO A 457 3.86 8.40 0.65
CA PRO A 457 3.83 8.87 -0.73
C PRO A 457 3.71 7.76 -1.79
N TYR A 458 3.73 6.49 -1.38
CA TYR A 458 3.63 5.33 -2.26
C TYR A 458 2.17 4.95 -2.51
N ARG A 459 1.90 4.40 -3.70
CA ARG A 459 0.58 3.87 -4.05
C ARG A 459 0.21 2.66 -3.18
N VAL A 460 -1.09 2.38 -3.08
CA VAL A 460 -1.66 1.25 -2.35
C VAL A 460 -2.42 0.29 -3.26
N TRP A 461 -2.64 -0.92 -2.76
CA TRP A 461 -3.57 -1.91 -3.32
C TRP A 461 -4.57 -2.30 -2.24
N LYS A 462 -5.73 -2.87 -2.60
CA LYS A 462 -6.72 -3.30 -1.60
C LYS A 462 -6.14 -4.27 -0.56
N ASN A 463 -5.23 -5.16 -0.98
CA ASN A 463 -4.49 -6.10 -0.14
C ASN A 463 -3.11 -5.58 0.31
N ARG A 464 -2.80 -4.29 0.14
CA ARG A 464 -1.55 -3.62 0.59
C ARG A 464 -1.84 -2.19 1.05
N MET A 465 -2.59 -2.07 2.15
CA MET A 465 -3.02 -0.78 2.72
C MET A 465 -2.13 -0.28 3.87
N ARG A 466 -1.35 -1.17 4.49
CA ARG A 466 -0.42 -0.89 5.60
C ARG A 466 0.86 -0.23 5.07
N GLY A 467 1.54 0.57 5.88
CA GLY A 467 2.81 1.23 5.52
C GLY A 467 2.73 2.73 5.20
N PRO A 468 1.91 3.18 4.22
CA PRO A 468 1.72 4.60 3.95
C PRO A 468 1.20 5.38 5.15
N LEU A 469 1.66 6.62 5.29
CA LEU A 469 1.23 7.53 6.35
C LEU A 469 0.33 8.60 5.75
N PHE A 470 -0.65 9.06 6.52
CA PHE A 470 -1.41 10.24 6.12
C PHE A 470 -0.52 11.48 6.23
N GLY A 471 -0.47 12.33 5.20
CA GLY A 471 0.39 13.51 5.19
C GLY A 471 0.28 14.35 3.93
N LEU A 472 1.11 15.41 3.86
CA LEU A 472 1.23 16.29 2.71
C LEU A 472 2.44 15.86 1.86
N TYR A 473 2.19 15.49 0.61
CA TYR A 473 3.20 14.97 -0.31
C TYR A 473 3.21 15.79 -1.61
N ASN A 474 4.33 16.41 -1.93
CA ASN A 474 4.56 16.99 -3.26
C ASN A 474 5.33 15.98 -4.10
N LYS A 475 4.76 15.56 -5.23
CA LYS A 475 5.28 14.49 -6.08
C LYS A 475 5.60 15.04 -7.46
N GLU A 476 6.84 14.89 -7.87
CA GLU A 476 7.22 15.09 -9.27
C GLU A 476 6.64 13.97 -10.12
N TYR A 477 6.24 14.31 -11.35
CA TYR A 477 5.76 13.32 -12.30
C TYR A 477 6.88 12.32 -12.63
N ASN A 478 6.53 11.04 -12.58
CA ASN A 478 7.33 9.95 -13.13
C ASN A 478 6.38 8.89 -13.71
N ASP A 479 6.90 8.06 -14.59
CA ASP A 479 6.15 6.96 -15.20
C ASP A 479 6.77 5.61 -14.82
N THR A 480 7.13 5.50 -13.55
CA THR A 480 7.83 4.34 -13.00
C THR A 480 6.99 3.08 -13.15
N VAL A 481 7.55 2.12 -13.88
CA VAL A 481 7.12 0.72 -13.92
C VAL A 481 8.06 -0.05 -13.01
N THR A 482 7.57 -0.44 -11.83
CA THR A 482 8.28 -1.28 -10.86
C THR A 482 8.93 -2.48 -11.53
N GLY A 483 10.20 -2.74 -11.24
CA GLY A 483 10.98 -3.84 -11.83
C GLY A 483 11.51 -3.60 -13.25
N GLU A 484 11.14 -2.49 -13.90
CA GLU A 484 11.74 -2.03 -15.17
C GLU A 484 12.40 -0.64 -15.02
N SER A 485 11.98 0.12 -14.01
CA SER A 485 12.48 1.43 -13.64
C SER A 485 12.29 1.62 -12.13
N TRP A 486 13.21 2.34 -11.47
CA TRP A 486 13.27 2.40 -10.01
C TRP A 486 13.23 3.85 -9.47
N LEU A 487 12.49 4.74 -10.15
CA LEU A 487 12.26 6.11 -9.67
C LEU A 487 11.07 6.14 -8.70
N TYR A 488 11.37 5.95 -7.41
CA TYR A 488 10.38 5.95 -6.34
C TYR A 488 10.33 7.28 -5.56
N PRO A 489 9.18 7.63 -4.97
CA PRO A 489 7.90 6.92 -5.00
C PRO A 489 7.20 7.06 -6.37
N GLU A 490 6.47 6.01 -6.80
CA GLU A 490 5.75 6.02 -8.07
C GLU A 490 4.72 7.15 -8.09
N PHE A 491 4.56 7.84 -9.22
CA PHE A 491 3.53 8.86 -9.36
C PHE A 491 2.13 8.26 -9.51
N LYS A 492 2.01 7.20 -10.32
CA LYS A 492 0.74 6.67 -10.79
C LYS A 492 0.17 5.55 -9.92
N GLY A 493 -1.16 5.49 -9.80
CA GLY A 493 -1.86 4.41 -9.12
C GLY A 493 -2.90 4.90 -8.10
N TYR A 494 -3.15 4.09 -7.07
CA TYR A 494 -4.14 4.41 -6.04
C TYR A 494 -3.53 5.02 -4.79
N TYR A 495 -4.22 5.99 -4.19
CA TYR A 495 -3.90 6.57 -2.88
C TYR A 495 -5.14 6.55 -2.00
N SER A 496 -5.01 6.15 -0.75
CA SER A 496 -6.13 6.05 0.19
C SER A 496 -6.30 7.30 1.05
N ARG A 497 -7.48 7.42 1.67
CA ARG A 497 -7.84 8.52 2.58
C ARG A 497 -7.57 9.90 1.96
N LEU A 498 -8.06 10.13 0.74
CA LEU A 498 -7.90 11.38 0.03
C LEU A 498 -8.62 12.53 0.74
N TYR A 499 -7.86 13.57 1.14
CA TYR A 499 -8.41 14.85 1.60
C TYR A 499 -8.29 15.92 0.51
N ALA A 500 -7.18 15.94 -0.23
CA ALA A 500 -7.00 16.83 -1.37
C ALA A 500 -5.96 16.33 -2.36
N VAL A 501 -6.13 16.71 -3.64
CA VAL A 501 -5.13 16.56 -4.70
C VAL A 501 -5.08 17.83 -5.55
N GLU A 502 -3.89 18.33 -5.83
CA GLU A 502 -3.62 19.28 -6.89
C GLU A 502 -2.96 18.50 -8.02
N LEU A 503 -3.48 18.64 -9.24
CA LEU A 503 -2.76 18.20 -10.43
C LEU A 503 -1.96 19.39 -10.98
N GLN A 504 -0.64 19.28 -11.01
CA GLN A 504 0.24 20.33 -11.51
C GLN A 504 0.41 20.17 -13.02
N ALA A 505 -0.13 21.11 -13.78
CA ALA A 505 -0.15 21.10 -15.24
C ALA A 505 0.02 22.52 -15.82
N GLY A 506 0.87 23.34 -15.20
CA GLY A 506 1.08 24.74 -15.56
C GLY A 506 -0.21 25.55 -15.50
N ALA A 507 -0.60 26.16 -16.62
CA ALA A 507 -1.82 26.97 -16.71
C ALA A 507 -3.13 26.15 -16.62
N ALA A 508 -3.05 24.82 -16.71
CA ALA A 508 -4.17 23.90 -16.60
C ALA A 508 -4.25 23.21 -15.22
N SER A 509 -3.45 23.66 -14.25
CA SER A 509 -3.46 23.10 -12.89
C SER A 509 -4.79 23.37 -12.21
N PHE A 510 -5.26 22.40 -11.43
CA PHE A 510 -6.48 22.54 -10.62
C PHE A 510 -6.39 21.62 -9.39
N SER A 511 -7.21 21.90 -8.39
CA SER A 511 -7.28 21.11 -7.16
C SER A 511 -8.66 20.50 -6.94
N VAL A 512 -8.69 19.33 -6.31
CA VAL A 512 -9.91 18.67 -5.83
C VAL A 512 -9.75 18.37 -4.35
N LEU A 513 -10.66 18.89 -3.53
CA LEU A 513 -10.74 18.63 -2.09
C LEU A 513 -11.92 17.70 -1.81
N SER A 514 -11.74 16.73 -0.92
CA SER A 514 -12.80 15.82 -0.49
C SER A 514 -13.40 16.26 0.85
N ALA A 515 -14.73 16.25 0.94
CA ALA A 515 -15.47 16.28 2.21
C ALA A 515 -15.90 14.88 2.68
N THR A 516 -15.42 13.83 2.03
CA THR A 516 -15.81 12.44 2.25
C THR A 516 -14.62 11.63 2.73
N GLU A 517 -14.80 10.93 3.85
CA GLU A 517 -13.78 10.03 4.39
C GLU A 517 -13.53 8.85 3.46
N ASP A 518 -12.33 8.29 3.59
CA ASP A 518 -11.96 6.99 3.02
C ASP A 518 -12.12 6.87 1.49
N LEU A 519 -12.23 8.00 0.77
CA LEU A 519 -12.13 7.98 -0.68
C LEU A 519 -10.71 7.63 -1.12
N PHE A 520 -10.64 6.84 -2.17
CA PHE A 520 -9.41 6.57 -2.88
C PHE A 520 -9.28 7.51 -4.07
N LEU A 521 -8.08 8.01 -4.29
CA LEU A 521 -7.68 8.68 -5.52
C LEU A 521 -7.08 7.64 -6.47
N HIS A 522 -7.54 7.62 -7.71
CA HIS A 522 -6.77 7.07 -8.83
C HIS A 522 -6.10 8.24 -9.56
N LEU A 523 -4.77 8.25 -9.56
CA LEU A 523 -3.96 9.26 -10.24
C LEU A 523 -3.21 8.59 -11.39
N PHE A 524 -3.81 8.56 -12.57
CA PHE A 524 -3.35 7.93 -13.80
C PHE A 524 -3.05 6.42 -13.69
N THR A 525 -3.19 5.74 -14.83
CA THR A 525 -2.94 4.30 -14.93
C THR A 525 -1.44 4.04 -15.13
N PRO A 526 -0.77 3.28 -14.23
CA PRO A 526 0.59 2.81 -14.46
C PRO A 526 0.70 2.00 -15.76
N LYS A 527 1.84 2.11 -16.44
CA LYS A 527 2.11 1.26 -17.60
C LYS A 527 2.24 -0.21 -17.16
N ARG A 528 1.72 -1.09 -18.02
CA ARG A 528 1.96 -2.52 -17.94
C ARG A 528 3.46 -2.82 -18.13
N PRO A 529 4.10 -3.63 -17.27
CA PRO A 529 5.46 -4.10 -17.52
C PRO A 529 5.56 -4.82 -18.87
N LYS A 530 6.58 -4.47 -19.66
CA LYS A 530 6.85 -5.07 -20.97
C LYS A 530 7.19 -6.56 -20.83
N GLY A 531 7.91 -6.93 -19.77
CA GLY A 531 8.31 -8.31 -19.51
C GLY A 531 7.19 -9.20 -18.93
N ALA A 532 6.04 -8.64 -18.53
CA ALA A 532 4.97 -9.41 -17.91
C ALA A 532 4.34 -10.41 -18.89
N ALA A 533 4.51 -11.71 -18.57
CA ALA A 533 3.98 -12.82 -19.35
C ALA A 533 2.45 -12.99 -19.26
N ASN A 534 1.81 -12.38 -18.25
CA ASN A 534 0.36 -12.41 -18.03
C ASN A 534 -0.09 -11.13 -17.28
N GLU A 535 -1.36 -11.06 -16.88
CA GLU A 535 -1.95 -9.90 -16.18
C GLU A 535 -1.94 -10.00 -14.65
N GLN A 536 -1.26 -10.99 -14.05
CA GLN A 536 -1.29 -11.18 -12.58
C GLN A 536 -0.78 -9.92 -11.85
N THR A 537 0.31 -9.34 -12.32
CA THR A 537 0.93 -8.16 -11.69
C THR A 537 0.36 -6.83 -12.21
N VAL A 538 -0.79 -6.86 -12.89
CA VAL A 538 -1.42 -5.70 -13.53
C VAL A 538 -2.84 -5.53 -12.98
N PRO A 539 -3.03 -4.80 -11.87
CA PRO A 539 -4.34 -4.62 -11.29
C PRO A 539 -5.25 -3.81 -12.22
N LEU A 540 -6.56 -4.02 -12.12
CA LEU A 540 -7.54 -3.27 -12.91
C LEU A 540 -7.55 -1.80 -12.46
N PHE A 541 -7.56 -0.89 -13.43
CA PHE A 541 -7.73 0.55 -13.25
C PHE A 541 -8.99 1.10 -13.93
N PRO A 542 -9.56 2.22 -13.45
CA PRO A 542 -10.54 2.99 -14.20
C PRO A 542 -10.07 3.33 -15.61
N GLN A 543 -11.01 3.45 -16.55
CA GLN A 543 -10.71 3.89 -17.93
C GLN A 543 -10.30 5.37 -18.04
N GLY A 544 -10.63 6.19 -17.05
CA GLY A 544 -10.22 7.59 -17.01
C GLY A 544 -8.94 7.79 -16.22
N ASP A 545 -8.39 9.00 -16.33
CA ASP A 545 -7.07 9.36 -15.83
C ASP A 545 -7.08 9.85 -14.38
N LEU A 546 -8.22 10.38 -13.92
CA LEU A 546 -8.41 10.88 -12.56
C LEU A 546 -9.74 10.37 -12.02
N SER A 547 -9.70 9.58 -10.94
CA SER A 547 -10.91 8.96 -10.40
C SER A 547 -11.00 9.08 -8.87
N PHE A 548 -12.22 9.15 -8.37
CA PHE A 548 -12.55 9.21 -6.95
C PHE A 548 -13.40 7.99 -6.62
N LEU A 549 -12.82 7.07 -5.85
CA LEU A 549 -13.32 5.70 -5.72
C LEU A 549 -13.69 5.38 -4.27
N HIS A 550 -14.75 4.61 -4.10
CA HIS A 550 -15.14 3.99 -2.83
C HIS A 550 -14.50 2.62 -2.62
N THR A 551 -14.00 1.99 -3.69
CA THR A 551 -13.21 0.76 -3.62
C THR A 551 -12.23 0.70 -4.78
N ILE A 552 -11.07 0.11 -4.51
CA ILE A 552 -10.00 -0.20 -5.45
C ILE A 552 -9.79 -1.71 -5.56
N THR A 553 -8.97 -2.14 -6.52
CA THR A 553 -8.60 -3.53 -6.74
C THR A 553 -7.44 -3.96 -5.84
N ALA A 554 -7.40 -5.27 -5.56
CA ALA A 554 -6.22 -5.94 -5.05
C ALA A 554 -5.24 -6.22 -6.21
N ILE A 555 -3.98 -6.51 -5.87
CA ILE A 555 -2.98 -6.96 -6.84
C ILE A 555 -2.70 -8.45 -6.64
N ASP A 556 -2.56 -9.19 -7.74
CA ASP A 556 -2.11 -10.58 -7.70
C ASP A 556 -0.58 -10.64 -7.70
N ASN A 557 -0.04 -11.80 -7.33
CA ASN A 557 1.38 -12.08 -7.43
C ASN A 557 1.65 -13.18 -8.47
N LYS A 558 2.93 -13.47 -8.73
CA LYS A 558 3.34 -14.48 -9.72
C LYS A 558 2.76 -15.87 -9.46
N SER A 559 2.59 -16.24 -8.18
CA SER A 559 2.15 -17.57 -7.77
C SER A 559 0.64 -17.69 -7.62
N HIS A 560 -0.06 -16.60 -7.25
CA HIS A 560 -1.47 -16.63 -6.88
C HIS A 560 -2.23 -15.38 -7.30
N SER A 561 -3.50 -15.57 -7.64
CA SER A 561 -4.49 -14.48 -7.66
C SER A 561 -4.68 -13.90 -6.25
N ALA A 562 -5.03 -12.62 -6.17
CA ALA A 562 -5.21 -11.92 -4.90
C ALA A 562 -6.23 -12.61 -3.99
N GLU A 563 -7.28 -13.21 -4.55
CA GLU A 563 -8.31 -13.91 -3.79
C GLU A 563 -7.81 -15.13 -3.01
N LEU A 564 -6.68 -15.71 -3.43
CA LEU A 564 -5.99 -16.82 -2.75
C LEU A 564 -4.95 -16.33 -1.73
N THR A 565 -4.75 -15.01 -1.61
CA THR A 565 -3.81 -14.40 -0.65
C THR A 565 -4.46 -13.93 0.65
N GLY A 566 -5.78 -14.08 0.77
CA GLY A 566 -6.54 -13.77 1.97
C GLY A 566 -7.71 -12.81 1.73
N PRO A 567 -8.52 -12.53 2.77
CA PRO A 567 -9.74 -11.73 2.65
C PRO A 567 -9.57 -10.31 2.08
N GLN A 568 -8.42 -9.66 2.27
CA GLN A 568 -8.15 -8.34 1.70
C GLN A 568 -8.00 -8.37 0.17
N GLY A 569 -7.67 -9.54 -0.40
CA GLY A 569 -7.60 -9.77 -1.84
C GLY A 569 -8.97 -9.94 -2.51
N TRP A 570 -10.05 -10.16 -1.74
CA TRP A 570 -11.38 -10.35 -2.31
C TRP A 570 -11.97 -9.06 -2.87
N LYS A 571 -12.90 -9.18 -3.82
CA LYS A 571 -13.71 -8.06 -4.30
C LYS A 571 -14.56 -7.44 -3.18
N SER A 572 -14.87 -6.16 -3.29
CA SER A 572 -15.73 -5.47 -2.32
C SER A 572 -17.17 -5.93 -2.46
N ARG A 573 -17.72 -6.53 -1.41
CA ARG A 573 -19.09 -7.05 -1.42
C ARG A 573 -20.05 -6.03 -0.83
N LEU A 574 -21.14 -5.75 -1.55
CA LEU A 574 -22.23 -4.90 -1.10
C LEU A 574 -23.52 -5.72 -1.08
N GLN A 575 -24.31 -5.52 -0.03
CA GLN A 575 -25.66 -6.07 0.10
C GLN A 575 -26.54 -5.00 0.74
N PRO A 576 -27.12 -4.07 -0.06
CA PRO A 576 -27.99 -3.04 0.48
C PRO A 576 -29.24 -3.65 1.14
N ASN A 577 -29.66 -3.07 2.27
CA ASN A 577 -30.95 -3.32 2.91
C ASN A 577 -31.79 -2.02 2.94
N ARG A 578 -33.02 -2.09 3.46
CA ARG A 578 -33.95 -0.94 3.51
C ARG A 578 -33.40 0.30 4.23
N ASN A 579 -32.43 0.13 5.12
CA ASN A 579 -31.81 1.18 5.92
C ASN A 579 -30.37 1.51 5.48
N SER A 580 -29.85 0.85 4.44
CA SER A 580 -28.51 1.13 3.93
C SER A 580 -28.46 2.54 3.37
N LYS A 581 -27.59 3.38 3.93
CA LYS A 581 -27.18 4.62 3.27
C LYS A 581 -26.40 4.23 2.01
N GLY A 582 -26.76 4.82 0.87
CA GLY A 582 -25.99 4.67 -0.37
C GLY A 582 -24.55 5.15 -0.19
N LEU A 583 -23.68 4.72 -1.09
CA LEU A 583 -22.36 5.31 -1.23
C LEU A 583 -22.55 6.76 -1.68
N SER A 584 -21.75 7.66 -1.14
CA SER A 584 -21.83 9.09 -1.48
C SER A 584 -20.47 9.74 -1.42
N ALA A 585 -20.31 10.83 -2.16
CA ALA A 585 -19.16 11.70 -2.00
C ALA A 585 -19.52 13.16 -2.27
N LYS A 586 -18.70 14.05 -1.69
CA LYS A 586 -18.71 15.49 -1.91
C LYS A 586 -17.29 15.97 -2.22
N LEU A 587 -17.11 16.50 -3.43
CA LEU A 587 -15.83 16.96 -3.95
C LEU A 587 -15.91 18.45 -4.31
N TYR A 588 -14.91 19.23 -3.91
CA TYR A 588 -14.77 20.63 -4.27
C TYR A 588 -13.68 20.79 -5.32
N PHE A 589 -14.02 21.34 -6.47
CA PHE A 589 -13.10 21.63 -7.57
C PHE A 589 -12.71 23.12 -7.53
N VAL A 590 -11.39 23.37 -7.47
CA VAL A 590 -10.77 24.69 -7.47
C VAL A 590 -9.95 24.83 -8.75
N PHE A 591 -10.38 25.73 -9.63
CA PHE A 591 -9.85 25.95 -10.98
C PHE A 591 -9.07 27.26 -11.11
#